data_AF-A0A1F0CKN8-F1
#
_entry.id   AF-A0A1F0CKN8-F1
#
_cell.length_a   1.000
_cell.length_b   1.000
_cell.length_c   1.000
_cell.angle_alpha   90.00
_cell.angle_beta   90.00
_cell.angle_gamma   90.00
#
_symmetry.space_group_name_H-M   'P 1'
#
loop_
_entity.id
_entity.type
_entity.pdbx_description
1 polymer ?
#
loop_
_entity_poly.entity_id
_entity_poly.type
_entity_poly.pdbx_seq_one_letter_code
_entity_poly.pdbx_strand_id
1 'polypeptide(L)'
;MLLRALPAEEARHWRHGVLVYSRTSARLYKLRSLRPGSDLVLTRLGTTVVSRRDIVDKERPFIEGYCHVMKISHRGEEYEIAIDEQGDNAFVSWLESAPSERWVRTTRFS
;
A
#
# COMPACT_ATOMS: atom_id res chain seq x y z
N MET A 1 7.30 7.85 3.51
CA MET A 1 6.17 7.42 2.65
C MET A 1 5.00 8.37 2.84
N LEU A 2 4.41 8.78 1.72
CA LEU A 2 3.18 9.56 1.67
C LEU A 2 2.12 8.78 0.89
N LEU A 3 0.84 9.00 1.18
CA LEU A 3 -0.26 8.37 0.47
C LEU A 3 -1.40 9.35 0.18
N ARG A 4 -2.20 9.04 -0.82
CA ARG A 4 -3.50 9.67 -1.08
C ARG A 4 -4.48 8.68 -1.69
N ALA A 5 -5.76 8.85 -1.39
CA ALA A 5 -6.83 8.16 -2.07
C ALA A 5 -7.15 8.89 -3.39
N LEU A 6 -7.59 8.15 -4.41
CA LEU A 6 -8.08 8.69 -5.67
C LEU A 6 -9.61 8.56 -5.77
N PRO A 7 -10.29 9.45 -6.51
CA PRO A 7 -9.72 10.58 -7.25
C PRO A 7 -9.25 11.69 -6.30
N ALA A 8 -8.14 12.34 -6.66
CA ALA A 8 -7.63 13.50 -5.94
C ALA A 8 -7.23 14.58 -6.93
N GLU A 9 -7.41 15.84 -6.52
CA GLU A 9 -6.80 16.97 -7.23
C GLU A 9 -5.29 16.77 -7.32
N GLU A 10 -4.74 17.24 -8.44
CA GLU A 10 -3.33 17.14 -8.74
C GLU A 10 -2.44 17.68 -7.61
N ALA A 11 -1.46 16.88 -7.16
CA ALA A 11 -0.52 17.18 -6.07
C ALA A 11 -1.13 17.52 -4.70
N ARG A 12 -2.43 17.33 -4.49
CA ARG A 12 -3.08 17.54 -3.20
C ARG A 12 -3.33 16.23 -2.46
N HIS A 13 -3.70 16.39 -1.18
CA HIS A 13 -4.18 15.33 -0.29
C HIS A 13 -3.17 14.26 0.14
N TRP A 14 -1.87 14.46 -0.12
CA TRP A 14 -0.82 13.64 0.46
C TRP A 14 -0.88 13.64 2.00
N ARG A 15 -0.72 12.46 2.59
CA ARG A 15 -0.68 12.24 4.04
C ARG A 15 0.49 11.35 4.39
N HIS A 16 1.26 11.72 5.40
CA HIS A 16 2.32 10.88 5.92
C HIS A 16 1.71 9.62 6.53
N GLY A 17 2.33 8.48 6.26
CA GLY A 17 1.91 7.23 6.83
C GLY A 17 3.01 6.18 6.86
N VAL A 18 2.67 5.07 7.49
CA VAL A 18 3.53 3.89 7.62
C VAL A 18 2.75 2.68 7.12
N LEU A 19 3.44 1.80 6.40
CA LEU A 19 2.90 0.51 6.01
C LEU A 19 3.54 -0.58 6.87
N VAL A 20 2.71 -1.35 7.57
CA VAL A 20 3.14 -2.44 8.45
C VAL A 20 2.69 -3.76 7.84
N TYR A 21 3.66 -4.58 7.45
CA TYR A 21 3.41 -5.86 6.81
C TYR A 21 3.20 -6.97 7.83
N SER A 22 2.29 -7.87 7.49
CA SER A 22 2.10 -9.15 8.15
C SER A 22 2.00 -10.25 7.11
N ARG A 23 1.91 -11.49 7.59
CA ARG A 23 1.76 -12.65 6.71
C ARG A 23 0.52 -12.60 5.83
N THR A 24 -0.56 -11.93 6.22
CA THR A 24 -1.84 -11.97 5.49
C THR A 24 -2.32 -10.60 5.02
N SER A 25 -1.80 -9.53 5.59
CA SER A 25 -2.24 -8.16 5.32
C SER A 25 -1.09 -7.16 5.39
N ALA A 26 -1.23 -6.04 4.69
CA ALA A 26 -0.42 -4.85 4.90
C ALA A 26 -1.34 -3.76 5.47
N ARG A 27 -1.02 -3.25 6.66
CA ARG A 27 -1.83 -2.24 7.35
C ARG A 27 -1.19 -0.88 7.19
N LEU A 28 -1.99 0.08 6.77
CA LEU A 28 -1.58 1.46 6.59
C LEU A 28 -2.09 2.32 7.75
N TYR A 29 -1.20 3.11 8.33
CA TYR A 29 -1.52 4.08 9.38
C TYR A 29 -1.10 5.47 8.92
N LYS A 30 -2.05 6.42 8.90
CA LYS A 30 -1.76 7.84 8.65
C LYS A 30 -1.31 8.47 9.97
N LEU A 31 -0.20 9.19 9.96
CA LEU A 31 0.41 9.75 11.19
C LEU A 31 -0.46 10.77 11.92
N ARG A 32 -1.44 11.37 11.23
CA ARG A 32 -2.38 12.35 11.81
C ARG A 32 -3.81 11.80 11.96
N SER A 33 -3.98 10.48 11.91
CA SER A 33 -5.27 9.84 12.16
C SER A 33 -5.48 9.62 13.66
N LEU A 34 -6.67 9.95 14.16
CA LEU A 34 -7.08 9.67 15.54
C LEU A 34 -7.77 8.30 15.67
N ARG A 35 -7.80 7.51 14.60
CA ARG A 35 -8.41 6.18 14.61
C ARG A 35 -7.56 5.25 15.48
N PRO A 36 -8.18 4.47 16.41
CA PRO A 36 -7.44 3.48 17.20
C PRO A 36 -6.84 2.33 16.38
N GLY A 37 -7.25 2.16 15.12
CA GLY A 37 -6.77 1.12 14.21
C GLY A 37 -6.23 1.68 12.90
N SER A 38 -5.80 0.79 12.00
CA SER A 38 -5.27 1.18 10.68
C SER A 38 -6.31 1.91 9.83
N ASP A 39 -5.86 2.90 9.07
CA ASP A 39 -6.69 3.65 8.13
C ASP A 39 -7.07 2.84 6.89
N LEU A 40 -6.24 1.87 6.49
CA LEU A 40 -6.50 0.95 5.39
C LEU A 40 -5.83 -0.39 5.67
N VAL A 41 -6.55 -1.48 5.36
CA VAL A 41 -6.02 -2.85 5.42
C VAL A 41 -6.00 -3.42 4.01
N LEU A 42 -4.81 -3.62 3.47
CA LEU A 42 -4.60 -4.24 2.17
C LEU A 42 -4.51 -5.76 2.33
N THR A 43 -5.07 -6.48 1.36
CA THR A 43 -4.97 -7.94 1.25
C THR A 43 -4.39 -8.27 -0.11
N ARG A 44 -3.47 -9.23 -0.19
CA ARG A 44 -2.79 -9.57 -1.45
C ARG A 44 -3.74 -9.80 -2.62
N LEU A 45 -4.68 -10.73 -2.46
CA LEU A 45 -5.65 -11.08 -3.51
C LEU A 45 -6.59 -9.93 -3.88
N GLY A 46 -6.71 -8.94 -3.01
CA GLY A 46 -7.54 -7.76 -3.25
C GLY A 46 -6.76 -6.55 -3.74
N THR A 47 -5.42 -6.64 -3.88
CA THR A 47 -4.56 -5.51 -4.19
C THR A 47 -3.75 -5.78 -5.46
N THR A 48 -3.70 -4.80 -6.35
CA THR A 48 -2.85 -4.84 -7.55
C THR A 48 -2.04 -3.55 -7.65
N VAL A 49 -0.82 -3.67 -8.16
CA VAL A 49 -0.05 -2.50 -8.60
C VAL A 49 -0.53 -2.14 -10.00
N VAL A 50 -1.01 -0.92 -10.18
CA VAL A 50 -1.59 -0.45 -11.45
C VAL A 50 -0.53 0.21 -12.33
N SER A 51 0.29 1.09 -11.75
CA SER A 51 1.35 1.80 -12.46
C SER A 51 2.36 2.42 -11.50
N ARG A 52 3.48 2.89 -12.07
CA ARG A 52 4.47 3.72 -11.39
C ARG A 52 4.76 4.95 -12.25
N ARG A 53 5.06 6.07 -11.61
CA ARG A 53 5.46 7.31 -12.27
C ARG A 53 6.46 8.07 -11.40
N ASP A 54 7.24 8.93 -12.04
CA ASP A 54 8.03 9.92 -11.31
C ASP A 54 7.12 10.94 -10.60
N ILE A 55 7.67 11.58 -9.57
CA ILE A 55 7.06 12.75 -8.96
C ILE A 55 7.08 13.91 -9.96
N VAL A 56 6.03 14.75 -9.93
CA VAL A 56 5.98 15.97 -10.76
C VAL A 56 6.34 17.21 -9.94
N ASP A 57 6.71 18.31 -10.58
CA ASP A 57 7.29 19.49 -9.89
C ASP A 57 6.43 20.04 -8.76
N LYS A 58 5.10 20.06 -8.93
CA LYS A 58 4.13 20.46 -7.91
C LYS A 58 4.10 19.55 -6.67
N GLU A 59 4.65 18.34 -6.74
CA GLU A 59 4.74 17.38 -5.65
C GLU A 59 6.07 17.47 -4.87
N ARG A 60 7.13 18.00 -5.48
CA ARG A 60 8.48 18.13 -4.89
C ARG A 60 8.53 18.86 -3.54
N PRO A 61 7.67 19.87 -3.25
CA PRO A 61 7.66 20.49 -1.92
C PRO A 61 7.20 19.56 -0.79
N PHE A 62 6.56 18.42 -1.13
CA PHE A 62 5.95 17.51 -0.18
C PHE A 62 6.57 16.12 -0.19
N ILE A 63 7.05 15.66 -1.35
CA ILE A 63 7.60 14.32 -1.55
C ILE A 63 9.10 14.41 -1.78
N GLU A 64 9.85 13.53 -1.12
CA GLU A 64 11.29 13.47 -1.24
C GLU A 64 11.73 13.07 -2.65
N GLY A 65 12.79 13.71 -3.17
CA GLY A 65 13.19 13.57 -4.58
C GLY A 65 13.69 12.19 -5.02
N TYR A 66 13.98 11.30 -4.06
CA TYR A 66 14.35 9.90 -4.32
C TYR A 66 13.13 8.96 -4.36
N CYS A 67 11.92 9.47 -4.07
CA CYS A 67 10.69 8.71 -4.13
C CYS A 67 10.09 8.74 -5.55
N HIS A 68 9.38 7.67 -5.90
CA HIS A 68 8.45 7.64 -7.02
C HIS A 68 7.03 7.39 -6.52
N VAL A 69 6.04 7.57 -7.38
CA VAL A 69 4.63 7.34 -7.06
C VAL A 69 4.20 6.00 -7.64
N MET A 70 3.80 5.08 -6.75
CA MET A 70 3.16 3.82 -7.09
C MET A 70 1.64 3.96 -6.96
N LYS A 71 0.91 3.67 -8.03
CA LYS A 71 -0.55 3.56 -8.02
C LYS A 71 -0.95 2.12 -7.72
N ILE A 72 -1.85 1.93 -6.77
CA ILE A 72 -2.46 0.63 -6.44
C ILE A 72 -3.98 0.71 -6.58
N SER A 73 -4.58 -0.44 -6.91
CA SER A 73 -6.01 -0.67 -6.72
C SER A 73 -6.19 -1.68 -5.61
N HIS A 74 -7.09 -1.40 -4.67
CA HIS A 74 -7.51 -2.34 -3.65
C HIS A 74 -9.03 -2.47 -3.64
N ARG A 75 -9.53 -3.64 -4.06
CA ARG A 75 -10.98 -3.94 -4.14
C ARG A 75 -11.76 -2.87 -4.90
N GLY A 76 -11.20 -2.34 -5.99
CA GLY A 76 -11.81 -1.30 -6.82
C GLY A 76 -11.48 0.14 -6.41
N GLU A 77 -11.01 0.37 -5.17
CA GLU A 77 -10.60 1.68 -4.70
C GLU A 77 -9.14 1.96 -5.06
N GLU A 78 -8.83 3.15 -5.57
CA GLU A 78 -7.49 3.49 -6.03
C GLU A 78 -6.75 4.41 -5.06
N TYR A 79 -5.44 4.18 -4.95
CA TYR A 79 -4.54 4.95 -4.09
C TYR A 79 -3.23 5.21 -4.82
N GLU A 80 -2.61 6.34 -4.50
CA GLU A 80 -1.22 6.59 -4.82
C GLU A 80 -0.38 6.59 -3.54
N ILE A 81 0.80 6.01 -3.63
CA ILE A 81 1.79 5.91 -2.56
C ILE A 81 3.11 6.45 -3.10
N ALA A 82 3.60 7.54 -2.52
CA ALA A 82 4.96 8.01 -2.73
C ALA A 82 5.90 7.25 -1.79
N ILE A 83 6.79 6.47 -2.40
CA ILE A 83 7.64 5.48 -1.75
C ILE A 83 9.02 5.49 -2.40
N ASP A 84 10.03 5.07 -1.65
CA ASP A 84 11.37 4.84 -2.19
C ASP A 84 11.47 3.44 -2.81
N GLU A 85 12.60 3.15 -3.45
CA GLU A 85 12.88 1.86 -4.07
C GLU A 85 12.78 0.68 -3.08
N GLN A 86 13.32 0.86 -1.86
CA GLN A 86 13.29 -0.19 -0.84
C GLN A 86 11.85 -0.52 -0.40
N GLY A 87 11.02 0.49 -0.18
CA GLY A 87 9.63 0.32 0.19
C GLY A 87 8.80 -0.29 -0.94
N ASP A 88 9.05 0.08 -2.20
CA ASP A 88 8.38 -0.53 -3.36
C ASP A 88 8.71 -2.03 -3.44
N ASN A 89 10.01 -2.36 -3.39
CA ASN A 89 10.47 -3.75 -3.42
C ASN A 89 9.88 -4.56 -2.26
N ALA A 90 9.81 -3.99 -1.06
CA ALA A 90 9.15 -4.63 0.09
C ALA A 90 7.64 -4.84 -0.15
N PHE A 91 6.96 -3.88 -0.78
CA PHE A 91 5.54 -3.98 -1.12
C PHE A 91 5.26 -5.08 -2.13
N VAL A 92 6.03 -5.11 -3.23
CA VAL A 92 5.92 -6.13 -4.28
C VAL A 92 6.28 -7.49 -3.73
N SER A 93 7.39 -7.61 -2.99
CA SER A 93 7.77 -8.87 -2.34
C SER A 93 6.66 -9.38 -1.41
N TRP A 94 6.06 -8.49 -0.63
CA TRP A 94 4.90 -8.86 0.18
C TRP A 94 3.74 -9.31 -0.70
N LEU A 95 3.40 -8.62 -1.80
CA LEU A 95 2.29 -8.96 -2.67
C LEU A 95 2.46 -10.35 -3.32
N GLU A 96 3.66 -10.65 -3.78
CA GLU A 96 4.05 -11.89 -4.46
C GLU A 96 4.36 -13.04 -3.49
N SER A 97 4.46 -12.77 -2.18
CA SER A 97 4.66 -13.81 -1.17
C SER A 97 3.46 -14.76 -1.17
N ALA A 98 3.61 -15.91 -1.83
CA ALA A 98 2.58 -16.93 -1.94
C ALA A 98 1.98 -17.27 -0.55
N PRO A 99 0.65 -17.42 -0.44
CA PRO A 99 0.10 -18.06 0.75
C PRO A 99 0.71 -19.45 0.81
N SER A 100 1.40 -19.82 1.89
CA SER A 100 1.86 -21.21 2.00
C SER A 100 0.64 -22.10 1.83
N GLU A 101 0.68 -23.05 0.90
CA GLU A 101 -0.24 -24.17 0.90
C GLU A 101 -0.12 -24.89 2.25
N ARG A 102 -1.01 -24.55 3.17
CA ARG A 102 -1.44 -25.47 4.22
C ARG A 102 -2.96 -25.38 4.29
N TRP A 103 -3.58 -25.77 3.18
CA TRP A 103 -4.85 -26.50 3.25
C TRP A 103 -4.54 -27.92 3.71
N VAL A 104 -4.33 -28.09 5.02
CA VAL A 104 -4.53 -29.41 5.66
C VAL A 104 -5.91 -29.37 6.26
N ARG A 105 -6.92 -29.68 5.45
CA ARG A 105 -8.23 -30.07 5.97
C ARG A 105 -8.12 -31.54 6.40
N THR A 106 -7.43 -31.81 7.50
CA THR A 106 -7.62 -33.08 8.21
C THR A 106 -8.96 -32.98 8.92
N THR A 107 -10.01 -33.42 8.23
CA THR A 107 -11.21 -33.91 8.91
C THR A 107 -11.24 -35.41 8.67
N ARG A 108 -10.62 -36.14 9.60
CA ARG A 108 -10.75 -37.59 9.73
C ARG A 108 -11.51 -37.84 11.02
N PHE A 109 -12.80 -38.14 10.90
CA PHE A 109 -13.65 -38.82 11.90
C PHE A 109 -14.78 -39.44 11.05
N SER A 110 -14.61 -40.73 10.70
CA SER A 110 -15.26 -41.92 11.27
C SER A 110 -16.61 -42.23 10.62
#